data_AF-A0A528XLP9-F1
#
_entry.id   AF-A0A528XLP9-F1
#
_cell.length_a   1.000
_cell.length_b   1.000
_cell.length_c   1.000
_cell.angle_alpha   90.00
_cell.angle_beta   90.00
_cell.angle_gamma   90.00
#
_symmetry.space_group_name_H-M   'P 1'
#
loop_
_entity.id
_entity.type
_entity.pdbx_description
1 polymer ?
#
loop_
_entity_poly.entity_id
_entity_poly.type
_entity_poly.pdbx_seq_one_letter_code
_entity_poly.pdbx_strand_id
1 'polypeptide(L)'
;MAETRTEAIHQNAEGLDVQAPDTILSFLANAQIEAAKAVHGAIPAIAEAAELIATQLKSGGKLAYAAAGSSGLMAVADALELPGTFGIARDRIIILIAGGDEAFRTLAGGPEDDTEEAAAAVANADIGKGDCLIAVSASGSTPYAVQAIGDARRRGAATIAVANNKDAPLFGEADVAVLLETPPELIAGSTRMGAGTAQKIALNMLSTLAAIHLGHVHDGYMVNLAADNIKLRDRAVRMVAAITGRSRNEAARLLEESGGGVKTAILLAAGAANADAAEKILEGAGQKLRPALSAIEGSKRR
;
A
#
# COMPACT_ATOMS: atom_id res chain seq x y z
N MET A 1 26.96 17.19 -11.67
CA MET A 1 25.64 17.18 -11.00
C MET A 1 25.90 17.36 -9.52
N ALA A 2 25.05 18.08 -8.78
CA ALA A 2 25.16 18.07 -7.32
C ALA A 2 24.95 16.62 -6.83
N GLU A 3 25.74 16.18 -5.87
CA GLU A 3 25.64 14.83 -5.30
C GLU A 3 24.26 14.68 -4.65
N THR A 4 23.45 13.74 -5.14
CA THR A 4 22.13 13.46 -4.59
C THR A 4 22.26 12.77 -3.23
N ARG A 5 21.30 12.99 -2.33
CA ARG A 5 21.37 12.48 -0.96
C ARG A 5 21.48 10.95 -0.89
N THR A 6 20.90 10.25 -1.86
CA THR A 6 21.01 8.78 -2.01
C THR A 6 22.41 8.29 -2.39
N GLU A 7 23.25 9.14 -2.98
CA GLU A 7 24.62 8.80 -3.41
C GLU A 7 25.69 9.34 -2.46
N ALA A 8 25.30 10.24 -1.55
CA ALA A 8 26.21 10.87 -0.61
C ALA A 8 26.89 9.87 0.34
N ILE A 9 28.12 10.19 0.74
CA ILE A 9 28.87 9.39 1.72
C ILE A 9 28.33 9.66 3.14
N HIS A 10 28.05 8.59 3.88
CA HIS A 10 27.63 8.67 5.28
C HIS A 10 28.80 9.05 6.21
N GLN A 11 28.52 9.82 7.27
CA GLN A 11 29.54 10.32 8.21
C GLN A 11 30.37 9.22 8.91
N ASN A 12 29.80 8.02 9.06
CA ASN A 12 30.47 6.86 9.66
C ASN A 12 31.03 5.86 8.61
N ALA A 13 31.15 6.27 7.35
CA ALA A 13 31.64 5.38 6.29
C ALA A 13 33.17 5.19 6.34
N GLU A 14 33.92 6.19 6.83
CA GLU A 14 35.38 6.13 6.86
C GLU A 14 35.87 5.02 7.82
N GLY A 15 36.68 4.10 7.29
CA GLY A 15 37.24 2.98 8.05
C GLY A 15 36.21 1.93 8.49
N LEU A 16 35.02 1.90 7.87
CA LEU A 16 33.96 0.95 8.21
C LEU A 16 34.40 -0.52 8.02
N ASP A 17 35.21 -0.80 7.00
CA ASP A 17 35.67 -2.13 6.59
C ASP A 17 36.68 -2.76 7.55
N VAL A 18 37.28 -1.97 8.46
CA VAL A 18 38.23 -2.43 9.48
C VAL A 18 37.66 -2.42 10.91
N GLN A 19 36.39 -2.04 11.08
CA GLN A 19 35.72 -2.07 12.38
C GLN A 19 35.40 -3.51 12.83
N ALA A 20 35.16 -3.66 14.13
CA ALA A 20 34.67 -4.92 14.67
C ALA A 20 33.26 -5.24 14.11
N PRO A 21 32.92 -6.52 13.84
CA PRO A 21 31.65 -6.89 13.22
C PRO A 21 30.40 -6.38 13.96
N ASP A 22 30.39 -6.41 15.29
CA ASP A 22 29.31 -5.91 16.13
C ASP A 22 29.12 -4.38 16.02
N THR A 23 30.21 -3.65 15.85
CA THR A 23 30.20 -2.20 15.60
C THR A 23 29.59 -1.90 14.24
N ILE A 24 30.00 -2.62 13.18
CA ILE A 24 29.43 -2.49 11.83
C ILE A 24 27.93 -2.78 11.87
N LEU A 25 27.51 -3.89 12.50
CA LEU A 25 26.11 -4.26 12.62
C LEU A 25 25.30 -3.22 13.39
N SER A 26 25.87 -2.61 14.42
CA SER A 26 25.22 -1.53 15.18
C SER A 26 25.02 -0.28 14.32
N PHE A 27 26.00 0.10 13.50
CA PHE A 27 25.84 1.21 12.55
C PHE A 27 24.78 0.91 11.49
N LEU A 28 24.77 -0.30 10.93
CA LEU A 28 23.76 -0.72 9.95
C LEU A 28 22.34 -0.68 10.55
N ALA A 29 22.16 -1.18 11.78
CA ALA A 29 20.87 -1.16 12.46
C ALA A 29 20.40 0.27 12.78
N ASN A 30 21.31 1.14 13.23
CA ASN A 30 20.97 2.54 13.52
C ASN A 30 20.58 3.32 12.27
N ALA A 31 21.29 3.13 11.15
CA ALA A 31 20.94 3.77 9.87
C ALA A 31 19.52 3.39 9.40
N GLN A 32 19.12 2.13 9.62
CA GLN A 32 17.75 1.67 9.34
C GLN A 32 16.70 2.38 10.21
N ILE A 33 16.98 2.55 11.50
CA ILE A 33 16.10 3.27 12.43
C ILE A 33 15.96 4.75 12.03
N GLU A 34 17.06 5.39 11.64
CA GLU A 34 17.06 6.78 11.18
C GLU A 34 16.25 6.96 9.89
N ALA A 35 16.43 6.07 8.93
CA ALA A 35 15.64 6.07 7.70
C ALA A 35 14.14 5.85 7.97
N ALA A 36 13.79 4.93 8.88
CA ALA A 36 12.41 4.71 9.30
C ALA A 36 11.78 5.96 9.95
N LYS A 37 12.56 6.70 10.74
CA LYS A 37 12.09 7.96 11.36
C LYS A 37 11.76 9.03 10.34
N ALA A 38 12.49 9.11 9.22
CA ALA A 38 12.29 10.12 8.18
C ALA A 38 10.88 10.10 7.57
N VAL A 39 10.20 8.94 7.59
CA VAL A 39 8.82 8.79 7.07
C VAL A 39 7.81 9.69 7.79
N HIS A 40 8.07 10.09 9.04
CA HIS A 40 7.16 11.00 9.76
C HIS A 40 6.96 12.34 9.05
N GLY A 41 8.01 12.84 8.38
CA GLY A 41 7.91 14.09 7.60
C GLY A 41 6.95 13.99 6.42
N ALA A 42 6.68 12.77 5.93
CA ALA A 42 5.84 12.51 4.77
C ALA A 42 4.37 12.23 5.14
N ILE A 43 3.99 12.20 6.42
CA ILE A 43 2.63 11.85 6.87
C ILE A 43 1.53 12.66 6.15
N PRO A 44 1.65 13.99 5.97
CA PRO A 44 0.61 14.75 5.25
C PRO A 44 0.42 14.28 3.80
N ALA A 45 1.52 14.07 3.07
CA ALA A 45 1.48 13.60 1.68
C ALA A 45 0.96 12.15 1.59
N ILE A 46 1.33 11.30 2.55
CA ILE A 46 0.81 9.93 2.67
C ILE A 46 -0.71 9.95 2.89
N ALA A 47 -1.22 10.84 3.74
CA ALA A 47 -2.65 10.95 3.98
C ALA A 47 -3.42 11.40 2.71
N GLU A 48 -2.89 12.39 1.99
CA GLU A 48 -3.46 12.85 0.72
C GLU A 48 -3.46 11.75 -0.34
N ALA A 49 -2.33 11.08 -0.53
CA ALA A 49 -2.19 9.97 -1.45
C ALA A 49 -3.12 8.78 -1.11
N ALA A 50 -3.30 8.46 0.18
CA ALA A 50 -4.21 7.40 0.62
C ALA A 50 -5.69 7.72 0.31
N GLU A 51 -6.11 8.98 0.47
CA GLU A 51 -7.47 9.41 0.10
C GLU A 51 -7.67 9.36 -1.43
N LEU A 52 -6.65 9.74 -2.21
CA LEU A 52 -6.66 9.62 -3.67
C LEU A 52 -6.82 8.16 -4.12
N ILE A 53 -6.02 7.24 -3.54
CA ILE A 53 -6.13 5.79 -3.78
C ILE A 53 -7.52 5.29 -3.42
N ALA A 54 -8.03 5.64 -2.24
CA ALA A 54 -9.34 5.20 -1.78
C ALA A 54 -10.47 5.72 -2.70
N THR A 55 -10.36 6.93 -3.21
CA THR A 55 -11.34 7.51 -4.15
C THR A 55 -11.40 6.73 -5.46
N GLN A 56 -10.26 6.41 -6.06
CA GLN A 56 -10.20 5.62 -7.29
C GLN A 56 -10.65 4.17 -7.07
N LEU A 57 -10.22 3.56 -5.95
CA LEU A 57 -10.64 2.22 -5.61
C LEU A 57 -12.13 2.13 -5.26
N LYS A 58 -12.73 3.16 -4.68
CA LYS A 58 -14.18 3.20 -4.44
C LYS A 58 -14.97 3.29 -5.75
N SER A 59 -14.40 3.93 -6.77
CA SER A 59 -15.04 4.16 -8.07
C SER A 59 -14.86 2.99 -9.05
N GLY A 60 -14.20 1.91 -8.63
CA GLY A 60 -13.99 0.71 -9.46
C GLY A 60 -12.67 0.66 -10.22
N GLY A 61 -11.80 1.68 -10.09
CA GLY A 61 -10.51 1.73 -10.80
C GLY A 61 -9.44 0.76 -10.32
N LYS A 62 -8.31 0.73 -11.01
CA LYS A 62 -7.12 -0.07 -10.67
C LYS A 62 -6.15 0.74 -9.82
N LEU A 63 -5.39 0.05 -8.97
CA LEU A 63 -4.22 0.56 -8.29
C LEU A 63 -2.98 -0.11 -8.89
N ALA A 64 -2.17 0.69 -9.56
CA ALA A 64 -0.94 0.25 -10.20
C ALA A 64 0.29 0.71 -9.42
N TYR A 65 1.34 -0.11 -9.45
CA TYR A 65 2.66 0.24 -8.94
C TYR A 65 3.67 0.15 -10.08
N ALA A 66 4.53 1.15 -10.23
CA ALA A 66 5.59 1.18 -11.23
C ALA A 66 6.96 1.45 -10.58
N ALA A 67 7.89 0.51 -10.72
CA ALA A 67 9.21 0.63 -10.09
C ALA A 67 10.23 -0.32 -10.72
N ALA A 68 11.48 -0.18 -10.31
CA ALA A 68 12.57 -1.07 -10.69
C ALA A 68 13.38 -1.51 -9.48
N GLY A 69 14.19 -2.56 -9.65
CA GLY A 69 15.13 -3.04 -8.64
C GLY A 69 14.50 -3.23 -7.25
N SER A 70 15.18 -2.73 -6.21
CA SER A 70 14.74 -2.86 -4.82
C SER A 70 13.43 -2.12 -4.52
N SER A 71 13.19 -0.96 -5.15
CA SER A 71 11.91 -0.25 -5.04
C SER A 71 10.76 -1.08 -5.62
N GLY A 72 11.02 -1.80 -6.70
CA GLY A 72 10.11 -2.80 -7.28
C GLY A 72 9.71 -3.88 -6.28
N LEU A 73 10.67 -4.44 -5.54
CA LEU A 73 10.38 -5.43 -4.51
C LEU A 73 9.50 -4.88 -3.38
N MET A 74 9.73 -3.64 -2.94
CA MET A 74 8.91 -3.02 -1.89
C MET A 74 7.47 -2.80 -2.36
N ALA A 75 7.32 -2.34 -3.60
CA ALA A 75 6.02 -2.17 -4.25
C ALA A 75 5.26 -3.49 -4.42
N VAL A 76 5.93 -4.53 -4.92
CA VAL A 76 5.37 -5.89 -5.08
C VAL A 76 4.88 -6.43 -3.75
N ALA A 77 5.68 -6.29 -2.68
CA ALA A 77 5.32 -6.79 -1.37
C ALA A 77 4.05 -6.12 -0.82
N ASP A 78 3.88 -4.82 -1.01
CA ASP A 78 2.63 -4.13 -0.62
C ASP A 78 1.46 -4.58 -1.49
N ALA A 79 1.61 -4.55 -2.82
CA ALA A 79 0.58 -4.88 -3.79
C ALA A 79 -0.01 -6.30 -3.60
N LEU A 80 0.85 -7.32 -3.44
CA LEU A 80 0.42 -8.72 -3.32
C LEU A 80 -0.31 -9.02 -2.00
N GLU A 81 -0.11 -8.21 -0.96
CA GLU A 81 -0.77 -8.38 0.33
C GLU A 81 -2.20 -7.81 0.34
N LEU A 82 -2.50 -6.81 -0.50
CA LEU A 82 -3.79 -6.11 -0.46
C LEU A 82 -5.02 -7.00 -0.66
N PRO A 83 -5.02 -7.97 -1.60
CA PRO A 83 -6.17 -8.86 -1.77
C PRO A 83 -6.44 -9.75 -0.55
N GLY A 84 -5.38 -10.30 0.05
CA GLY A 84 -5.50 -11.19 1.21
C GLY A 84 -5.81 -10.45 2.52
N THR A 85 -5.32 -9.22 2.64
CA THR A 85 -5.44 -8.40 3.87
C THR A 85 -6.72 -7.58 3.87
N PHE A 86 -7.03 -6.90 2.76
CA PHE A 86 -8.13 -5.94 2.68
C PHE A 86 -9.24 -6.36 1.71
N GLY A 87 -9.15 -7.52 1.06
CA GLY A 87 -10.18 -8.00 0.14
C GLY A 87 -10.29 -7.17 -1.15
N ILE A 88 -9.24 -6.43 -1.52
CA ILE A 88 -9.20 -5.71 -2.79
C ILE A 88 -9.02 -6.73 -3.91
N ALA A 89 -9.87 -6.68 -4.95
CA ALA A 89 -9.85 -7.68 -6.00
C ALA A 89 -8.50 -7.71 -6.74
N ARG A 90 -7.99 -8.93 -7.03
CA ARG A 90 -6.64 -9.13 -7.58
C ARG A 90 -6.43 -8.48 -8.95
N ASP A 91 -7.46 -8.51 -9.78
CA ASP A 91 -7.52 -7.89 -11.10
C ASP A 91 -7.46 -6.35 -11.05
N ARG A 92 -7.67 -5.76 -9.86
CA ARG A 92 -7.55 -4.32 -9.62
C ARG A 92 -6.17 -3.90 -9.14
N ILE A 93 -5.28 -4.84 -8.85
CA ILE A 93 -3.91 -4.57 -8.40
C ILE A 93 -2.95 -4.87 -9.56
N ILE A 94 -2.27 -3.85 -10.05
CA ILE A 94 -1.35 -3.95 -11.19
C ILE A 94 0.08 -3.71 -10.71
N ILE A 95 1.00 -4.56 -11.14
CA ILE A 95 2.42 -4.48 -10.79
C ILE A 95 3.20 -4.32 -12.09
N LEU A 96 3.85 -3.18 -12.27
CA LEU A 96 4.73 -2.87 -13.39
C LEU A 96 6.16 -2.79 -12.84
N ILE A 97 6.92 -3.87 -13.02
CA ILE A 97 8.32 -3.94 -12.62
C ILE A 97 9.19 -3.94 -13.89
N ALA A 98 10.23 -3.10 -13.91
CA ALA A 98 11.19 -3.09 -15.00
C ALA A 98 11.84 -4.47 -15.19
N GLY A 99 11.82 -5.00 -16.42
CA GLY A 99 12.28 -6.35 -16.74
C GLY A 99 11.21 -7.44 -16.55
N GLY A 100 9.99 -7.06 -16.19
CA GLY A 100 8.84 -7.96 -16.02
C GLY A 100 9.10 -9.12 -15.06
N ASP A 101 8.56 -10.30 -15.37
CA ASP A 101 8.67 -11.48 -14.49
C ASP A 101 10.12 -11.94 -14.24
N GLU A 102 11.03 -11.69 -15.17
CA GLU A 102 12.45 -12.05 -15.02
C GLU A 102 13.15 -11.20 -13.96
N ALA A 103 12.62 -10.01 -13.66
CA ALA A 103 13.11 -9.16 -12.58
C ALA A 103 13.04 -9.87 -11.23
N PHE A 104 12.05 -10.77 -11.01
CA PHE A 104 11.95 -11.55 -9.77
C PHE A 104 13.05 -12.59 -9.60
N ARG A 105 13.79 -12.92 -10.66
CA ARG A 105 14.90 -13.86 -10.63
C ARG A 105 16.25 -13.17 -10.55
N THR A 106 16.41 -12.07 -11.29
CA THR A 106 17.74 -11.50 -11.56
C THR A 106 17.92 -10.07 -11.06
N LEU A 107 16.85 -9.27 -10.98
CA LEU A 107 16.91 -7.81 -10.75
C LEU A 107 18.01 -7.14 -11.60
N ALA A 108 18.08 -7.50 -12.89
CA ALA A 108 19.06 -6.91 -13.79
C ALA A 108 18.88 -5.38 -13.85
N GLY A 109 19.98 -4.63 -13.90
CA GLY A 109 19.95 -3.16 -13.92
C GLY A 109 19.59 -2.54 -15.28
N GLY A 110 19.79 -3.26 -16.39
CA GLY A 110 19.51 -2.73 -17.74
C GLY A 110 18.06 -2.27 -17.95
N PRO A 111 17.04 -3.05 -17.52
CA PRO A 111 15.64 -2.65 -17.63
C PRO A 111 15.27 -1.34 -16.91
N GLU A 112 16.05 -0.87 -15.92
CA GLU A 112 15.73 0.37 -15.20
C GLU A 112 15.72 1.61 -16.12
N ASP A 113 16.47 1.54 -17.22
CA ASP A 113 16.61 2.60 -18.23
C ASP A 113 15.62 2.46 -19.40
N ASP A 114 14.81 1.39 -19.45
CA ASP A 114 13.93 1.09 -20.58
C ASP A 114 12.59 1.85 -20.49
N THR A 115 12.57 3.03 -21.09
CA THR A 115 11.36 3.86 -21.18
C THR A 115 10.30 3.28 -22.14
N GLU A 116 10.70 2.52 -23.16
CA GLU A 116 9.74 1.94 -24.11
C GLU A 116 8.97 0.80 -23.44
N GLU A 117 9.67 -0.03 -22.65
CA GLU A 117 9.06 -1.06 -21.81
C GLU A 117 8.05 -0.44 -20.83
N ALA A 118 8.43 0.65 -20.13
CA ALA A 118 7.54 1.34 -19.20
C ALA A 118 6.23 1.81 -19.89
N ALA A 119 6.36 2.46 -21.05
CA ALA A 119 5.22 2.97 -21.82
C ALA A 119 4.32 1.81 -22.29
N ALA A 120 4.92 0.73 -22.80
CA ALA A 120 4.20 -0.46 -23.22
C ALA A 120 3.50 -1.15 -22.04
N ALA A 121 4.15 -1.24 -20.88
CA ALA A 121 3.58 -1.86 -19.67
C ALA A 121 2.33 -1.10 -19.18
N VAL A 122 2.40 0.24 -19.11
CA VAL A 122 1.25 1.10 -18.76
C VAL A 122 0.12 0.94 -19.78
N ALA A 123 0.45 0.90 -21.06
CA ALA A 123 -0.52 0.73 -22.14
C ALA A 123 -1.22 -0.65 -22.10
N ASN A 124 -0.45 -1.72 -21.95
CA ASN A 124 -0.95 -3.10 -21.94
C ASN A 124 -1.80 -3.40 -20.70
N ALA A 125 -1.50 -2.75 -19.58
CA ALA A 125 -2.32 -2.81 -18.37
C ALA A 125 -3.58 -1.94 -18.44
N ASP A 126 -3.80 -1.23 -19.55
CA ASP A 126 -4.93 -0.32 -19.79
C ASP A 126 -5.09 0.73 -18.68
N ILE A 127 -3.99 1.22 -18.12
CA ILE A 127 -4.03 2.20 -17.03
C ILE A 127 -4.46 3.55 -17.61
N GLY A 128 -5.45 4.19 -16.99
CA GLY A 128 -5.93 5.49 -17.43
C GLY A 128 -6.92 6.13 -16.48
N LYS A 129 -7.85 6.92 -17.04
CA LYS A 129 -8.83 7.68 -16.28
C LYS A 129 -9.62 6.80 -15.30
N GLY A 130 -9.57 7.18 -14.03
CA GLY A 130 -10.24 6.46 -12.93
C GLY A 130 -9.33 5.48 -12.19
N ASP A 131 -8.13 5.21 -12.72
CA ASP A 131 -7.10 4.43 -12.05
C ASP A 131 -6.14 5.34 -11.26
N CYS A 132 -5.29 4.71 -10.44
CA CYS A 132 -4.21 5.36 -9.72
C CYS A 132 -2.89 4.60 -9.97
N LEU A 133 -1.81 5.31 -10.30
CA LEU A 133 -0.47 4.74 -10.41
C LEU A 133 0.46 5.34 -9.33
N ILE A 134 1.13 4.46 -8.59
CA ILE A 134 2.19 4.82 -7.63
C ILE A 134 3.54 4.48 -8.28
N ALA A 135 4.36 5.48 -8.56
CA ALA A 135 5.74 5.27 -8.99
C ALA A 135 6.69 5.35 -7.79
N VAL A 136 7.60 4.37 -7.68
CA VAL A 136 8.55 4.28 -6.57
C VAL A 136 9.98 4.21 -7.11
N SER A 137 10.81 5.16 -6.70
CA SER A 137 12.24 5.17 -7.02
C SER A 137 13.03 5.88 -5.92
N ALA A 138 14.06 5.24 -5.37
CA ALA A 138 14.87 5.85 -4.33
C ALA A 138 15.58 7.12 -4.83
N SER A 139 16.27 7.03 -5.96
CA SER A 139 16.91 8.18 -6.61
C SER A 139 15.89 9.21 -7.06
N GLY A 140 14.69 8.76 -7.41
CA GLY A 140 13.62 9.56 -7.98
C GLY A 140 13.82 9.90 -9.45
N SER A 141 14.88 9.40 -10.07
CA SER A 141 15.28 9.65 -11.45
C SER A 141 15.31 8.39 -12.34
N THR A 142 14.95 7.22 -11.81
CA THR A 142 14.89 5.96 -12.57
C THR A 142 14.02 6.13 -13.83
N PRO A 143 14.57 6.03 -15.06
CA PRO A 143 13.85 6.35 -16.28
C PRO A 143 12.54 5.55 -16.45
N TYR A 144 12.55 4.25 -16.16
CA TYR A 144 11.35 3.42 -16.20
C TYR A 144 10.21 3.99 -15.34
N ALA A 145 10.51 4.34 -14.09
CA ALA A 145 9.50 4.85 -13.15
C ALA A 145 8.98 6.23 -13.55
N VAL A 146 9.88 7.13 -14.00
CA VAL A 146 9.54 8.48 -14.49
C VAL A 146 8.65 8.40 -15.73
N GLN A 147 9.00 7.52 -16.68
CA GLN A 147 8.21 7.33 -17.89
C GLN A 147 6.83 6.76 -17.57
N ALA A 148 6.75 5.74 -16.71
CA ALA A 148 5.49 5.11 -16.34
C ALA A 148 4.49 6.09 -15.70
N ILE A 149 4.94 6.93 -14.76
CA ILE A 149 4.08 7.93 -14.13
C ILE A 149 3.64 9.01 -15.12
N GLY A 150 4.55 9.48 -15.98
CA GLY A 150 4.22 10.45 -17.02
C GLY A 150 3.21 9.92 -18.04
N ASP A 151 3.32 8.65 -18.44
CA ASP A 151 2.33 8.00 -19.33
C ASP A 151 0.97 7.82 -18.66
N ALA A 152 0.94 7.38 -17.40
CA ALA A 152 -0.29 7.26 -16.64
C ALA A 152 -0.99 8.63 -16.50
N ARG A 153 -0.24 9.68 -16.20
CA ARG A 153 -0.74 11.07 -16.15
C ARG A 153 -1.36 11.50 -17.49
N ARG A 154 -0.65 11.28 -18.61
CA ARG A 154 -1.17 11.61 -19.96
C ARG A 154 -2.45 10.86 -20.29
N ARG A 155 -2.62 9.64 -19.77
CA ARG A 155 -3.82 8.81 -19.91
C ARG A 155 -4.94 9.17 -18.92
N GLY A 156 -4.72 10.14 -18.04
CA GLY A 156 -5.69 10.67 -17.10
C GLY A 156 -5.83 9.87 -15.79
N ALA A 157 -4.89 8.97 -15.50
CA ALA A 157 -4.82 8.31 -14.21
C ALA A 157 -4.39 9.31 -13.12
N ALA A 158 -4.82 9.07 -11.89
CA ALA A 158 -4.23 9.72 -10.73
C ALA A 158 -2.80 9.21 -10.52
N THR A 159 -1.90 10.10 -10.09
CA THR A 159 -0.47 9.80 -10.02
C THR A 159 0.13 10.15 -8.68
N ILE A 160 0.84 9.19 -8.08
CA ILE A 160 1.54 9.34 -6.81
C ILE A 160 2.99 8.97 -7.03
N ALA A 161 3.90 9.80 -6.52
CA ALA A 161 5.33 9.56 -6.57
C ALA A 161 5.91 9.34 -5.18
N VAL A 162 6.76 8.32 -5.01
CA VAL A 162 7.50 8.06 -3.78
C VAL A 162 9.00 8.04 -4.10
N ALA A 163 9.75 8.98 -3.51
CA ALA A 163 11.20 9.05 -3.67
C ALA A 163 11.92 9.62 -2.45
N ASN A 164 13.23 9.44 -2.40
CA ASN A 164 14.05 9.79 -1.25
C ASN A 164 14.83 11.10 -1.42
N ASN A 165 14.92 11.62 -2.65
CA ASN A 165 15.56 12.90 -2.96
C ASN A 165 14.51 14.00 -3.16
N LYS A 166 14.76 15.19 -2.57
CA LYS A 166 13.85 16.34 -2.64
C LYS A 166 13.57 16.82 -4.05
N ASP A 167 14.60 16.87 -4.89
CA ASP A 167 14.52 17.39 -6.26
C ASP A 167 14.33 16.25 -7.28
N ALA A 168 13.60 15.19 -6.89
CA ALA A 168 13.40 14.02 -7.72
C ALA A 168 12.55 14.33 -8.97
N PRO A 169 13.04 13.99 -10.19
CA PRO A 169 12.30 14.21 -11.43
C PRO A 169 10.88 13.64 -11.44
N LEU A 170 10.65 12.47 -10.84
CA LEU A 170 9.32 11.84 -10.83
C LEU A 170 8.25 12.70 -10.13
N PHE A 171 8.62 13.62 -9.23
CA PHE A 171 7.67 14.49 -8.54
C PHE A 171 7.00 15.48 -9.50
N GLY A 172 7.67 15.86 -10.60
CA GLY A 172 7.10 16.75 -11.61
C GLY A 172 5.91 16.15 -12.38
N GLU A 173 5.78 14.82 -12.35
CA GLU A 173 4.74 14.07 -13.06
C GLU A 173 3.61 13.61 -12.12
N ALA A 174 3.70 13.89 -10.81
CA ALA A 174 2.77 13.37 -9.81
C ALA A 174 1.71 14.40 -9.39
N ASP A 175 0.49 13.93 -9.09
CA ASP A 175 -0.51 14.73 -8.39
C ASP A 175 -0.17 14.84 -6.90
N VAL A 176 0.40 13.78 -6.31
CA VAL A 176 0.89 13.77 -4.92
C VAL A 176 2.33 13.27 -4.85
N ALA A 177 3.22 14.10 -4.30
CA ALA A 177 4.64 13.77 -4.09
C ALA A 177 4.91 13.39 -2.64
N VAL A 178 5.38 12.16 -2.42
CA VAL A 178 5.76 11.61 -1.12
C VAL A 178 7.29 11.59 -1.03
N LEU A 179 7.85 12.63 -0.40
CA LEU A 179 9.28 12.73 -0.13
C LEU A 179 9.64 11.99 1.16
N LEU A 180 10.44 10.94 1.02
CA LEU A 180 11.02 10.17 2.11
C LEU A 180 12.48 10.57 2.30
N GLU A 181 12.73 11.76 2.87
CA GLU A 181 14.07 12.37 2.96
C GLU A 181 15.01 11.65 3.96
N THR A 182 15.38 10.42 3.64
CA THR A 182 16.26 9.56 4.43
C THR A 182 17.69 10.11 4.47
N PRO A 183 18.45 9.89 5.56
CA PRO A 183 19.88 10.21 5.57
C PRO A 183 20.66 9.39 4.51
N PRO A 184 21.90 9.78 4.19
CA PRO A 184 22.78 8.98 3.34
C PRO A 184 22.94 7.54 3.84
N GLU A 185 23.11 6.60 2.91
CA GLU A 185 23.29 5.19 3.26
C GLU A 185 24.68 4.93 3.84
N LEU A 186 24.77 4.02 4.82
CA LEU A 186 26.08 3.65 5.40
C LEU A 186 27.05 3.09 4.33
N ILE A 187 26.51 2.37 3.36
CA ILE A 187 27.19 2.02 2.11
C ILE A 187 26.63 2.97 1.04
N ALA A 188 27.42 3.94 0.61
CA ALA A 188 26.98 4.95 -0.36
C ALA A 188 26.34 4.30 -1.60
N GLY A 189 25.19 4.83 -2.02
CA GLY A 189 24.40 4.30 -3.16
C GLY A 189 23.62 3.01 -2.88
N SER A 190 23.82 2.33 -1.75
CA SER A 190 23.12 1.07 -1.42
C SER A 190 21.69 1.30 -0.91
N THR A 191 20.85 1.95 -1.72
CA THR A 191 19.47 2.36 -1.40
C THR A 191 18.49 1.20 -1.14
N ARG A 192 18.89 -0.05 -1.38
CA ARG A 192 18.18 -1.24 -0.90
C ARG A 192 18.05 -1.30 0.63
N MET A 193 18.78 -0.43 1.34
CA MET A 193 18.88 -0.35 2.79
C MET A 193 17.87 0.65 3.37
N GLY A 194 18.32 1.81 3.87
CA GLY A 194 17.47 2.75 4.59
C GLY A 194 16.34 3.29 3.70
N ALA A 195 16.65 3.67 2.46
CA ALA A 195 15.65 4.14 1.51
C ALA A 195 14.58 3.09 1.22
N GLY A 196 14.96 1.83 0.97
CA GLY A 196 14.02 0.71 0.81
C GLY A 196 13.15 0.48 2.05
N THR A 197 13.71 0.57 3.26
CA THR A 197 12.93 0.48 4.51
C THR A 197 11.91 1.61 4.65
N ALA A 198 12.31 2.85 4.36
CA ALA A 198 11.39 3.99 4.36
C ALA A 198 10.27 3.81 3.34
N GLN A 199 10.59 3.30 2.13
CA GLN A 199 9.60 2.98 1.09
C GLN A 199 8.61 1.92 1.57
N LYS A 200 9.08 0.82 2.18
CA LYS A 200 8.19 -0.22 2.72
C LYS A 200 7.22 0.34 3.76
N ILE A 201 7.73 1.15 4.70
CA ILE A 201 6.91 1.79 5.73
C ILE A 201 5.87 2.70 5.09
N ALA A 202 6.26 3.57 4.16
CA ALA A 202 5.36 4.50 3.50
C ALA A 202 4.28 3.78 2.69
N LEU A 203 4.63 2.74 1.92
CA LEU A 203 3.68 1.94 1.14
C LEU A 203 2.66 1.24 2.05
N ASN A 204 3.12 0.64 3.16
CA ASN A 204 2.21 0.03 4.14
C ASN A 204 1.29 1.06 4.81
N MET A 205 1.78 2.28 5.10
CA MET A 205 0.93 3.36 5.62
C MET A 205 -0.11 3.80 4.58
N LEU A 206 0.30 3.99 3.32
CA LEU A 206 -0.55 4.38 2.20
C LEU A 206 -1.69 3.38 1.99
N SER A 207 -1.34 2.11 1.79
CA SER A 207 -2.30 1.06 1.46
C SER A 207 -3.24 0.75 2.63
N THR A 208 -2.72 0.73 3.86
CA THR A 208 -3.54 0.52 5.07
C THR A 208 -4.50 1.69 5.30
N LEU A 209 -4.03 2.93 5.15
CA LEU A 209 -4.91 4.08 5.32
C LEU A 209 -5.97 4.13 4.22
N ALA A 210 -5.63 3.86 2.96
CA ALA A 210 -6.60 3.74 1.88
C ALA A 210 -7.67 2.68 2.20
N ALA A 211 -7.27 1.52 2.73
CA ALA A 211 -8.19 0.48 3.17
C ALA A 211 -9.10 0.93 4.34
N ILE A 212 -8.59 1.75 5.27
CA ILE A 212 -9.40 2.37 6.33
C ILE A 212 -10.44 3.32 5.72
N HIS A 213 -10.07 4.16 4.75
CA HIS A 213 -11.00 5.06 4.04
C HIS A 213 -12.09 4.28 3.30
N LEU A 214 -11.75 3.12 2.71
CA LEU A 214 -12.69 2.17 2.09
C LEU A 214 -13.56 1.39 3.10
N GLY A 215 -13.37 1.60 4.41
CA GLY A 215 -14.11 0.91 5.45
C GLY A 215 -13.74 -0.56 5.61
N HIS A 216 -12.54 -0.96 5.17
CA HIS A 216 -12.07 -2.35 5.22
C HIS A 216 -11.50 -2.74 6.58
N VAL A 217 -11.29 -1.77 7.47
CA VAL A 217 -10.79 -1.94 8.83
C VAL A 217 -11.79 -1.35 9.84
N HIS A 218 -11.98 -2.04 10.96
CA HIS A 218 -12.77 -1.58 12.10
C HIS A 218 -12.09 -2.00 13.41
N ASP A 219 -11.70 -1.02 14.24
CA ASP A 219 -11.03 -1.26 15.54
C ASP A 219 -9.85 -2.22 15.47
N GLY A 220 -9.03 -2.08 14.42
CA GLY A 220 -7.88 -2.94 14.16
C GLY A 220 -8.21 -4.29 13.52
N TYR A 221 -9.48 -4.63 13.31
CA TYR A 221 -9.90 -5.84 12.60
C TYR A 221 -10.05 -5.59 11.09
N MET A 222 -9.50 -6.50 10.29
CA MET A 222 -9.67 -6.54 8.83
C MET A 222 -11.06 -7.11 8.49
N VAL A 223 -12.09 -6.27 8.54
CA VAL A 223 -13.48 -6.69 8.39
C VAL A 223 -13.93 -6.90 6.95
N ASN A 224 -13.09 -6.60 5.96
CA ASN A 224 -13.35 -6.89 4.54
C ASN A 224 -12.72 -8.22 4.07
N LEU A 225 -12.40 -9.10 5.01
CA LEU A 225 -11.81 -10.41 4.73
C LEU A 225 -12.81 -11.34 4.03
N ALA A 226 -12.40 -11.93 2.90
CA ALA A 226 -13.10 -13.06 2.30
C ALA A 226 -12.70 -14.38 2.99
N ALA A 227 -13.64 -15.04 3.66
CA ALA A 227 -13.41 -16.28 4.42
C ALA A 227 -13.44 -17.54 3.53
N ASP A 228 -12.51 -17.65 2.58
CA ASP A 228 -12.50 -18.69 1.54
C ASP A 228 -11.85 -20.03 1.95
N ASN A 229 -11.12 -20.07 3.06
CA ASN A 229 -10.45 -21.27 3.58
C ASN A 229 -10.64 -21.45 5.08
N ILE A 230 -10.31 -22.64 5.59
CA ILE A 230 -10.53 -23.04 7.00
C ILE A 230 -9.90 -22.01 7.98
N LYS A 231 -8.68 -21.53 7.70
CA LYS A 231 -7.98 -20.57 8.56
C LYS A 231 -8.67 -19.20 8.55
N LEU A 232 -9.10 -18.73 7.39
CA LEU A 232 -9.79 -17.43 7.27
C LEU A 232 -11.21 -17.48 7.83
N ARG A 233 -11.90 -18.63 7.75
CA ARG A 233 -13.18 -18.87 8.43
C ARG A 233 -13.03 -18.80 9.95
N ASP A 234 -12.05 -19.50 10.53
CA ASP A 234 -11.78 -19.40 11.97
C ASP A 234 -11.48 -17.96 12.40
N ARG A 235 -10.66 -17.24 11.61
CA ARG A 235 -10.36 -15.83 11.85
C ARG A 235 -11.63 -14.96 11.80
N ALA A 236 -12.46 -15.13 10.78
CA ALA A 236 -13.72 -14.41 10.63
C ALA A 236 -14.66 -14.65 11.82
N VAL A 237 -14.83 -15.89 12.26
CA VAL A 237 -15.63 -16.23 13.45
C VAL A 237 -15.11 -15.52 14.70
N ARG A 238 -13.78 -15.51 14.90
CA ARG A 238 -13.16 -14.78 16.03
C ARG A 238 -13.43 -13.28 15.96
N MET A 239 -13.32 -12.67 14.79
CA MET A 239 -13.59 -11.24 14.60
C MET A 239 -15.05 -10.90 14.89
N VAL A 240 -15.99 -11.67 14.32
CA VAL A 240 -17.43 -11.46 14.55
C VAL A 240 -17.75 -11.60 16.04
N ALA A 241 -17.27 -12.66 16.71
CA ALA A 241 -17.49 -12.86 18.14
C ALA A 241 -16.92 -11.71 18.98
N ALA A 242 -15.69 -11.27 18.69
CA ALA A 242 -15.05 -10.18 19.42
C ALA A 242 -15.78 -8.84 19.26
N ILE A 243 -16.19 -8.49 18.04
CA ILE A 243 -16.84 -7.21 17.76
C ILE A 243 -18.29 -7.18 18.29
N THR A 244 -19.00 -8.31 18.21
CA THR A 244 -20.43 -8.37 18.56
C THR A 244 -20.69 -8.78 20.02
N GLY A 245 -19.67 -9.30 20.72
CA GLY A 245 -19.81 -9.89 22.05
C GLY A 245 -20.57 -11.24 22.06
N ARG A 246 -20.85 -11.83 20.89
CA ARG A 246 -21.56 -13.11 20.77
C ARG A 246 -20.64 -14.30 20.99
N SER A 247 -21.24 -15.46 21.29
CA SER A 247 -20.50 -16.72 21.37
C SER A 247 -19.90 -17.10 20.02
N ARG A 248 -18.83 -17.90 20.01
CA ARG A 248 -18.22 -18.40 18.77
C ARG A 248 -19.20 -19.21 17.91
N ASN A 249 -20.11 -19.97 18.53
CA ASN A 249 -21.11 -20.75 17.80
C ASN A 249 -22.12 -19.84 17.12
N GLU A 250 -22.59 -18.79 17.80
CA GLU A 250 -23.50 -17.80 17.21
C GLU A 250 -22.82 -17.00 16.11
N ALA A 251 -21.57 -16.58 16.32
CA ALA A 251 -20.75 -15.90 15.31
C ALA A 251 -20.53 -16.77 14.06
N ALA A 252 -20.30 -18.07 14.21
CA ALA A 252 -20.19 -19.00 13.09
C ALA A 252 -21.49 -19.11 12.30
N ARG A 253 -22.63 -19.27 12.98
CA ARG A 253 -23.95 -19.29 12.34
C ARG A 253 -24.23 -18.00 11.56
N LEU A 254 -23.98 -16.84 12.16
CA LEU A 254 -24.17 -15.53 11.51
C LEU A 254 -23.24 -15.35 10.31
N LEU A 255 -22.01 -15.87 10.40
CA LEU A 255 -21.08 -15.85 9.29
C LEU A 255 -21.57 -16.74 8.12
N GLU A 256 -22.14 -17.91 8.40
CA GLU A 256 -22.79 -18.74 7.38
C GLU A 256 -24.01 -18.04 6.75
N GLU A 257 -24.90 -17.45 7.56
CA GLU A 257 -26.06 -16.67 7.09
C GLU A 257 -25.65 -15.46 6.24
N SER A 258 -24.47 -14.91 6.48
CA SER A 258 -23.91 -13.79 5.70
C SER A 258 -23.19 -14.22 4.41
N GLY A 259 -23.15 -15.52 4.08
CA GLY A 259 -22.37 -16.01 2.95
C GLY A 259 -20.85 -15.86 3.13
N GLY A 260 -20.37 -15.75 4.37
CA GLY A 260 -18.95 -15.54 4.70
C GLY A 260 -18.53 -14.07 4.86
N GLY A 261 -19.45 -13.11 4.71
CA GLY A 261 -19.18 -11.69 4.85
C GLY A 261 -19.12 -11.22 6.30
N VAL A 262 -17.93 -10.86 6.79
CA VAL A 262 -17.72 -10.44 8.20
C VAL A 262 -18.57 -9.22 8.59
N LYS A 263 -18.60 -8.16 7.77
CA LYS A 263 -19.42 -6.97 8.04
C LYS A 263 -20.91 -7.31 8.13
N THR A 264 -21.39 -8.09 7.19
CA THR A 264 -22.79 -8.53 7.10
C THR A 264 -23.16 -9.37 8.32
N ALA A 265 -22.32 -10.33 8.73
CA ALA A 265 -22.51 -11.12 9.95
C ALA A 265 -22.59 -10.25 11.22
N ILE A 266 -21.76 -9.21 11.32
CA ILE A 266 -21.79 -8.26 12.44
C ILE A 266 -23.11 -7.46 12.45
N LEU A 267 -23.61 -7.02 11.29
CA LEU A 267 -24.88 -6.30 11.22
C LEU A 267 -26.09 -7.20 11.51
N LEU A 268 -26.05 -8.47 11.10
CA LEU A 268 -27.06 -9.46 11.51
C LEU A 268 -27.07 -9.62 13.04
N ALA A 269 -25.90 -9.72 13.68
CA ALA A 269 -25.78 -9.77 15.14
C ALA A 269 -26.36 -8.50 15.82
N ALA A 270 -26.20 -7.35 15.17
CA ALA A 270 -26.71 -6.06 15.62
C ALA A 270 -28.23 -5.91 15.40
N GLY A 271 -28.87 -6.80 14.63
CA GLY A 271 -30.31 -6.85 14.41
C GLY A 271 -30.78 -6.41 13.02
N ALA A 272 -29.92 -6.45 12.01
CA ALA A 272 -30.38 -6.39 10.62
C ALA A 272 -31.29 -7.60 10.32
N ALA A 273 -32.35 -7.40 9.54
CA ALA A 273 -33.38 -8.42 9.33
C ALA A 273 -32.88 -9.65 8.56
N ASN A 274 -32.00 -9.44 7.58
CA ASN A 274 -31.38 -10.46 6.74
C ASN A 274 -30.13 -9.86 6.05
N ALA A 275 -29.41 -10.69 5.28
CA ALA A 275 -28.18 -10.29 4.60
C ALA A 275 -28.40 -9.11 3.62
N ASP A 276 -29.49 -9.10 2.86
CA ASP A 276 -29.81 -8.02 1.93
C ASP A 276 -30.06 -6.68 2.64
N ALA A 277 -30.74 -6.72 3.80
CA ALA A 277 -30.96 -5.53 4.62
C ALA A 277 -29.63 -5.02 5.21
N ALA A 278 -28.76 -5.92 5.66
CA ALA A 278 -27.42 -5.57 6.12
C ALA A 278 -26.57 -4.94 5.02
N GLU A 279 -26.62 -5.47 3.78
CA GLU A 279 -25.87 -4.92 2.65
C GLU A 279 -26.33 -3.50 2.31
N LYS A 280 -27.64 -3.26 2.24
CA LYS A 280 -28.19 -1.91 2.03
C LYS A 280 -27.76 -0.91 3.10
N ILE A 281 -27.67 -1.36 4.35
CA ILE A 281 -27.17 -0.53 5.45
C ILE A 281 -25.68 -0.21 5.25
N LEU A 282 -24.87 -1.19 4.82
CA LEU A 282 -23.45 -0.97 4.51
C LEU A 282 -23.28 0.00 3.34
N GLU A 283 -24.02 -0.17 2.25
CA GLU A 283 -24.00 0.73 1.09
C GLU A 283 -24.31 2.17 1.51
N GLY A 284 -25.40 2.37 2.27
CA GLY A 284 -25.79 3.69 2.80
C GLY A 284 -24.74 4.29 3.76
N ALA A 285 -23.95 3.45 4.42
CA ALA A 285 -22.85 3.83 5.30
C ALA A 285 -21.49 3.97 4.57
N GLY A 286 -21.46 3.87 3.24
CA GLY A 286 -20.23 3.92 2.46
C GLY A 286 -19.27 2.78 2.80
N GLN A 287 -19.81 1.58 3.03
CA GLN A 287 -19.11 0.35 3.41
C GLN A 287 -18.35 0.41 4.75
N LYS A 288 -18.62 1.43 5.58
CA LYS A 288 -18.02 1.61 6.90
C LYS A 288 -18.90 1.00 7.98
N LEU A 289 -18.33 0.08 8.76
CA LEU A 289 -19.08 -0.69 9.77
C LEU A 289 -19.60 0.18 10.93
N ARG A 290 -18.81 1.16 11.40
CA ARG A 290 -19.19 2.01 12.55
C ARG A 290 -20.45 2.84 12.26
N PRO A 291 -20.54 3.60 11.14
CA PRO A 291 -21.79 4.29 10.78
C PRO A 291 -22.96 3.32 10.53
N ALA A 292 -22.72 2.15 9.94
CA ALA A 292 -23.75 1.13 9.71
C ALA A 292 -24.37 0.63 11.02
N LEU A 293 -23.56 0.36 12.04
CA LEU A 293 -24.04 -0.04 13.37
C LEU A 293 -24.89 1.06 14.02
N SER A 294 -24.45 2.32 13.94
CA SER A 294 -25.22 3.46 14.48
C SER A 294 -26.58 3.63 13.80
N ALA A 295 -26.71 3.33 12.51
CA ALA A 295 -27.99 3.38 11.79
C ALA A 295 -29.01 2.35 12.32
N ILE A 296 -28.55 1.16 12.70
CA ILE A 296 -29.41 0.11 13.29
C ILE A 296 -29.88 0.53 14.70
N GLU A 297 -28.98 1.04 15.53
CA GLU A 297 -29.31 1.51 16.88
C GLU A 297 -30.31 2.67 16.88
N GLY A 298 -30.14 3.63 15.98
CA GLY A 298 -31.07 4.75 15.81
C GLY A 298 -32.46 4.32 15.35
N SER A 299 -32.54 3.25 14.55
CA SER A 299 -33.83 2.68 14.08
C SER A 299 -34.57 1.93 15.18
N LYS A 300 -33.86 1.36 16.17
CA LYS A 300 -34.48 0.70 17.33
C LYS A 300 -35.04 1.65 18.39
N ARG A 301 -34.63 2.93 18.36
CA ARG A 301 -35.07 3.98 19.29
C ARG A 301 -36.23 4.83 18.76
N ARG A 302 -36.67 4.61 17.52
CA ARG A 302 -37.83 5.25 16.89
C ARG A 302 -38.99 4.27 16.88
#